data_AF-A0A830C2N8-F1
#
_entry.id   AF-A0A830C2N8-F1
#
_cell.length_a   1.000
_cell.length_b   1.000
_cell.length_c   1.000
_cell.angle_alpha   90.00
_cell.angle_beta   90.00
_cell.angle_gamma   90.00
#
_symmetry.space_group_name_H-M   'P 1'
#
loop_
_entity.id
_entity.type
_entity.pdbx_description
1 polymer ?
#
loop_
_entity_poly.entity_id
_entity_poly.type
_entity_poly.pdbx_seq_one_letter_code
_entity_poly.pdbx_strand_id
1 'polypeptide(L)'
;MASPRAPTDDDDTTATLNLLPLASAAQQPYVSELLSFTLDRLHKEPELLRVDSERYDGRCRRSQWAITVRSSRRRMRCLRSEMRFLQLINISSLCDVCELLNSIRAIEGSIAEIPKLTSGCTEFVDSAENILEKRKMNQTVLANHSTLLDLLEIPQLTDTCVRNGNYDEALDLEAFVAKLTTMHPKIPVIQALAVEVRHTTQSLLSQLLQKLKSNLTFSCQSVSASLGIYAELEFSMNMKCAFRDRSDQGISGDYQFLRCREA
;
A
#
# COMPACT_ATOMS: atom_id res chain seq x y z
N MET A 1 -48.09 -47.53 -21.25
CA MET A 1 -49.00 -48.69 -21.15
C MET A 1 -50.43 -48.20 -21.29
N ALA A 2 -51.05 -48.40 -22.47
CA ALA A 2 -52.49 -48.43 -22.71
C ALA A 2 -52.68 -48.76 -24.21
N SER A 3 -53.09 -49.99 -24.50
CA SER A 3 -53.35 -50.50 -25.85
C SER A 3 -54.86 -50.40 -26.12
N PRO A 4 -55.34 -49.85 -27.25
CA PRO A 4 -56.75 -49.95 -27.62
C PRO A 4 -57.04 -51.27 -28.34
N ARG A 5 -57.97 -52.04 -27.78
CA ARG A 5 -58.60 -53.25 -28.31
C ARG A 5 -59.06 -53.09 -29.77
N ALA A 6 -58.80 -54.11 -30.58
CA ALA A 6 -59.49 -54.37 -31.84
C ALA A 6 -60.97 -54.73 -31.56
N PRO A 7 -61.94 -54.27 -32.37
CA PRO A 7 -63.28 -54.82 -32.37
C PRO A 7 -63.33 -56.09 -33.23
N THR A 8 -64.05 -57.06 -32.70
CA THR A 8 -64.36 -58.40 -33.20
C THR A 8 -65.23 -58.36 -34.45
N ASP A 9 -64.86 -59.19 -35.44
CA ASP A 9 -65.73 -59.64 -36.53
C ASP A 9 -66.95 -60.36 -35.92
N ASP A 10 -68.16 -59.89 -36.21
CA ASP A 10 -69.43 -60.63 -36.15
C ASP A 10 -70.56 -59.67 -36.58
N ASP A 11 -70.89 -59.64 -37.89
CA ASP A 11 -72.23 -59.31 -38.43
C ASP A 11 -72.19 -59.25 -39.98
N ASP A 12 -72.02 -60.40 -40.65
CA ASP A 12 -71.94 -60.46 -42.13
C ASP A 12 -73.07 -61.24 -42.82
N THR A 13 -74.09 -61.73 -42.11
CA THR A 13 -75.08 -62.67 -42.70
C THR A 13 -76.45 -62.11 -43.10
N THR A 14 -76.73 -60.81 -42.95
CA THR A 14 -78.07 -60.24 -43.27
C THR A 14 -78.10 -59.13 -44.33
N ALA A 15 -76.97 -58.79 -44.96
CA ALA A 15 -76.88 -57.73 -45.96
C ALA A 15 -76.69 -58.22 -47.42
N THR A 16 -76.86 -59.52 -47.69
CA THR A 16 -76.52 -60.13 -48.99
C THR A 16 -77.67 -60.25 -49.98
N LEU A 17 -78.90 -59.88 -49.63
CA LEU A 17 -80.08 -60.20 -50.47
C LEU A 17 -80.43 -59.17 -51.56
N ASN A 18 -79.76 -58.02 -51.64
CA ASN A 18 -79.98 -57.02 -52.71
C ASN A 18 -78.68 -56.50 -53.36
N LEU A 19 -77.55 -57.16 -53.11
CA LEU A 19 -76.28 -56.78 -53.73
C LEU A 19 -76.22 -57.41 -55.12
N LEU A 20 -76.06 -56.59 -56.17
CA LEU A 20 -75.61 -57.13 -57.45
C LEU A 20 -74.28 -57.87 -57.20
N PRO A 21 -74.09 -59.12 -57.70
CA PRO A 21 -72.99 -60.01 -57.28
C PRO A 21 -71.55 -59.49 -57.51
N LEU A 22 -71.38 -58.33 -58.14
CA LEU A 22 -70.08 -57.78 -58.53
C LEU A 22 -69.64 -56.52 -57.75
N ALA A 23 -70.39 -55.99 -56.77
CA ALA A 23 -70.01 -54.74 -56.08
C ALA A 23 -70.03 -54.80 -54.55
N SER A 24 -69.06 -54.12 -53.90
CA SER A 24 -69.01 -53.94 -52.43
C SER A 24 -70.17 -53.04 -51.96
N ALA A 25 -70.64 -53.19 -50.72
CA ALA A 25 -71.79 -52.46 -50.17
C ALA A 25 -71.74 -50.93 -50.37
N ALA A 26 -70.54 -50.34 -50.36
CA ALA A 26 -70.33 -48.91 -50.59
C ALA A 26 -70.50 -48.48 -52.07
N GLN A 27 -70.42 -49.41 -53.02
CA GLN A 27 -70.44 -49.17 -54.47
C GLN A 27 -71.81 -49.48 -55.10
N GLN A 28 -72.71 -50.12 -54.36
CA GLN A 28 -74.05 -50.50 -54.81
C GLN A 28 -74.95 -49.35 -55.30
N PRO A 29 -75.06 -48.20 -54.59
CA PRO A 29 -75.91 -47.10 -55.07
C PRO A 29 -75.40 -46.57 -56.41
N TYR A 30 -74.08 -46.52 -56.58
CA TYR A 30 -73.43 -46.10 -57.82
C TYR A 30 -73.74 -47.07 -58.97
N VAL A 31 -73.60 -48.38 -58.77
CA VAL A 31 -73.91 -49.39 -59.81
C VAL A 31 -75.38 -49.38 -60.22
N SER A 32 -76.30 -49.12 -59.29
CA SER A 32 -77.73 -48.96 -59.61
C SER A 32 -78.01 -47.70 -60.46
N GLU A 33 -77.23 -46.64 -60.27
CA GLU A 33 -77.31 -45.41 -61.04
C GLU A 33 -76.79 -45.62 -62.48
N LEU A 34 -75.72 -46.41 -62.66
CA LEU A 34 -75.17 -46.76 -63.98
C LEU A 34 -76.15 -47.52 -64.88
N LEU A 35 -76.86 -48.49 -64.29
CA LEU A 35 -77.83 -49.32 -65.01
C LEU A 35 -79.08 -48.53 -65.45
N SER A 36 -79.28 -47.33 -64.91
CA SER A 36 -80.38 -46.43 -65.27
C SER A 36 -80.05 -45.46 -66.43
N PHE A 37 -78.79 -45.40 -66.88
CA PHE A 37 -78.35 -44.48 -67.92
C PHE A 37 -78.50 -45.02 -69.36
N THR A 38 -78.63 -44.10 -70.33
CA THR A 38 -78.62 -44.42 -71.76
C THR A 38 -77.20 -44.70 -72.27
N LEU A 39 -77.07 -45.54 -73.31
CA LEU A 39 -75.79 -46.05 -73.84
C LEU A 39 -74.78 -44.95 -74.25
N ASP A 40 -75.24 -43.77 -74.66
CA ASP A 40 -74.38 -42.60 -74.99
C ASP A 40 -73.75 -41.94 -73.75
N ARG A 41 -74.45 -41.98 -72.62
CA ARG A 41 -73.97 -41.45 -71.33
C ARG A 41 -72.98 -42.41 -70.68
N LEU A 42 -73.25 -43.71 -70.78
CA LEU A 42 -72.35 -44.78 -70.31
C LEU A 42 -71.00 -44.77 -71.06
N HIS A 43 -70.99 -44.45 -72.36
CA HIS A 43 -69.74 -44.32 -73.13
C HIS A 43 -68.84 -43.14 -72.69
N LYS A 44 -69.42 -42.09 -72.10
CA LYS A 44 -68.66 -40.91 -71.62
C LYS A 44 -68.29 -41.01 -70.14
N GLU A 45 -68.92 -41.91 -69.42
CA GLU A 45 -68.65 -42.20 -68.02
C GLU A 45 -67.18 -42.54 -67.71
N PRO A 46 -66.46 -43.37 -68.48
CA PRO A 46 -65.05 -43.67 -68.18
C PRO A 46 -64.16 -42.41 -68.22
N GLU A 47 -64.45 -41.44 -69.09
CA GLU A 47 -63.71 -40.17 -69.12
C GLU A 47 -64.06 -39.25 -67.95
N LEU A 48 -65.33 -39.22 -67.52
CA LEU A 48 -65.74 -38.46 -66.35
C LEU A 48 -65.11 -38.99 -65.07
N LEU A 49 -65.09 -40.31 -64.90
CA LEU A 49 -64.41 -40.96 -63.77
C LEU A 49 -62.91 -40.74 -63.79
N ARG A 50 -62.28 -40.70 -64.96
CA ARG A 50 -60.86 -40.38 -65.08
C ARG A 50 -60.58 -38.95 -64.59
N VAL A 51 -61.36 -37.97 -65.04
CA VAL A 51 -61.22 -36.57 -64.61
C VAL A 51 -61.51 -36.40 -63.12
N ASP A 52 -62.54 -37.07 -62.60
CA ASP A 52 -62.88 -37.00 -61.18
C ASP A 52 -61.83 -37.70 -60.31
N SER A 53 -61.33 -38.85 -60.73
CA SER A 53 -60.21 -39.55 -60.08
C SER A 53 -58.96 -38.66 -60.01
N GLU A 54 -58.58 -38.01 -61.10
CA GLU A 54 -57.46 -37.05 -61.12
C GLU A 54 -57.69 -35.85 -60.18
N ARG A 55 -58.94 -35.35 -60.10
CA ARG A 55 -59.31 -34.27 -59.17
C ARG A 55 -59.26 -34.72 -57.70
N TYR A 56 -59.75 -35.92 -57.39
CA TYR A 56 -59.70 -36.49 -56.05
C TYR A 56 -58.27 -36.81 -55.64
N ASP A 57 -57.46 -37.36 -56.53
CA ASP A 57 -56.05 -37.66 -56.29
C ASP A 57 -55.26 -36.36 -56.07
N GLY A 58 -55.51 -35.33 -56.88
CA GLY A 58 -54.95 -34.00 -56.68
C GLY A 58 -55.38 -33.33 -55.36
N ARG A 59 -56.64 -33.52 -54.92
CA ARG A 59 -57.11 -33.04 -53.60
C ARG A 59 -56.48 -33.84 -52.45
N CYS A 60 -56.42 -35.16 -52.56
CA CYS A 60 -55.83 -36.04 -51.55
C CYS A 60 -54.35 -35.73 -51.35
N ARG A 61 -53.58 -35.60 -52.45
CA ARG A 61 -52.18 -35.17 -52.40
C ARG A 61 -52.04 -33.81 -51.70
N ARG A 62 -52.83 -32.79 -52.07
CA ARG A 62 -52.77 -31.47 -51.42
C ARG A 62 -53.09 -31.50 -49.93
N SER A 63 -54.13 -32.24 -49.53
CA SER A 63 -54.49 -32.41 -48.12
C SER A 63 -53.39 -33.14 -47.34
N GLN A 64 -52.81 -34.18 -47.92
CA GLN A 64 -51.71 -34.94 -47.32
C GLN A 64 -50.46 -34.08 -47.16
N TRP A 65 -50.08 -33.33 -48.21
CA TRP A 65 -48.98 -32.35 -48.14
C TRP A 65 -49.22 -31.29 -47.06
N ALA A 66 -50.44 -30.76 -46.95
CA ALA A 66 -50.79 -29.77 -45.94
C ALA A 66 -50.70 -30.33 -44.51
N ILE A 67 -51.13 -31.57 -44.28
CA ILE A 67 -51.02 -32.25 -42.98
C ILE A 67 -49.54 -32.46 -42.62
N THR A 68 -48.73 -32.96 -43.56
CA THR A 68 -47.30 -33.19 -43.34
C THR A 68 -46.58 -31.88 -43.00
N VAL A 69 -46.76 -30.83 -43.80
CA VAL A 69 -46.15 -29.52 -43.54
C VAL A 69 -46.63 -28.93 -42.22
N ARG A 70 -47.92 -29.06 -41.88
CA ARG A 70 -48.48 -28.59 -40.60
C ARG A 70 -47.89 -29.34 -39.41
N SER A 71 -47.71 -30.66 -39.51
CA SER A 71 -47.07 -31.48 -38.48
C SER A 71 -45.60 -31.13 -38.28
N SER A 72 -44.84 -30.96 -39.37
CA SER A 72 -43.43 -30.56 -39.33
C SER A 72 -43.25 -29.13 -38.83
N ARG A 73 -44.13 -28.19 -39.21
CA ARG A 73 -44.11 -26.81 -38.70
C ARG A 73 -44.43 -26.76 -37.20
N ARG A 74 -45.36 -27.59 -36.70
CA ARG A 74 -45.62 -27.74 -35.26
C ARG A 74 -44.38 -28.28 -34.53
N ARG A 75 -43.74 -29.32 -35.06
CA ARG A 75 -42.50 -29.90 -34.49
C ARG A 75 -41.38 -28.88 -34.44
N MET A 76 -41.12 -28.18 -35.55
CA MET A 76 -40.15 -27.09 -35.62
C MET A 76 -40.42 -25.99 -34.59
N ARG A 77 -41.69 -25.59 -34.41
CA ARG A 77 -42.04 -24.57 -33.40
C ARG A 77 -41.79 -25.06 -31.97
N CYS A 78 -42.10 -26.32 -31.66
CA CYS A 78 -41.84 -26.94 -30.35
C CYS A 78 -40.33 -27.00 -30.05
N LEU A 79 -39.53 -27.47 -31.01
CA LEU A 79 -38.08 -27.55 -30.88
C LEU A 79 -37.47 -26.14 -30.70
N ARG A 80 -38.00 -25.15 -31.42
CA ARG A 80 -37.55 -23.75 -31.28
C ARG A 80 -37.91 -23.14 -29.93
N SER A 81 -39.06 -23.48 -29.34
CA SER A 81 -39.39 -23.02 -27.98
C SER A 81 -38.52 -23.71 -26.94
N GLU A 82 -38.29 -25.01 -27.07
CA GLU A 82 -37.46 -25.80 -26.16
C GLU A 82 -35.99 -25.32 -26.16
N MET A 83 -35.46 -25.02 -27.35
CA MET A 83 -34.11 -24.46 -27.50
C MET A 83 -33.97 -23.05 -26.90
N ARG A 84 -35.03 -22.22 -26.94
CA ARG A 84 -35.03 -20.91 -26.26
C ARG A 84 -34.91 -21.04 -24.76
N PHE A 85 -35.57 -22.02 -24.15
CA PHE A 85 -35.46 -22.25 -22.70
C PHE A 85 -34.04 -22.63 -22.31
N LEU A 86 -33.41 -23.56 -23.03
CA LEU A 86 -32.01 -23.95 -22.77
C LEU A 86 -31.04 -22.78 -22.97
N GLN A 87 -31.25 -21.96 -24.00
CA GLN A 87 -30.42 -20.79 -24.25
C GLN A 87 -30.61 -19.70 -23.18
N LEU A 88 -31.84 -19.48 -22.70
CA LEU A 88 -32.13 -18.52 -21.64
C LEU A 88 -31.52 -18.94 -20.30
N ILE A 89 -31.59 -20.24 -19.96
CA ILE A 89 -30.97 -20.80 -18.76
C ILE A 89 -29.45 -20.65 -18.81
N ASN A 90 -28.83 -20.93 -19.97
CA ASN A 90 -27.38 -20.79 -20.14
C ASN A 90 -26.95 -19.31 -19.99
N ILE A 91 -27.66 -18.38 -20.65
CA ILE A 91 -27.36 -16.94 -20.55
C ILE A 91 -27.54 -16.43 -19.11
N SER A 92 -28.59 -16.87 -18.40
CA SER A 92 -28.82 -16.47 -17.00
C SER A 92 -27.70 -16.98 -16.09
N SER A 93 -27.36 -18.26 -16.18
CA SER A 93 -26.28 -18.85 -15.38
C SER A 93 -24.92 -18.21 -15.68
N LEU A 94 -24.66 -17.84 -16.94
CA LEU A 94 -23.43 -17.12 -17.31
C LEU A 94 -23.46 -15.68 -16.77
N CYS A 95 -24.62 -15.03 -16.73
CA CYS A 95 -24.78 -13.68 -16.19
C CYS A 95 -24.42 -13.64 -14.70
N ASP A 96 -24.92 -14.60 -13.92
CA ASP A 96 -24.62 -14.73 -12.48
C ASP A 96 -23.11 -14.93 -12.24
N VAL A 97 -22.47 -15.75 -13.08
CA VAL A 97 -21.01 -15.98 -13.01
C VAL A 97 -20.22 -14.73 -13.41
N CYS A 98 -20.68 -13.96 -14.41
CA CYS A 98 -20.04 -12.71 -14.81
C CYS A 98 -20.11 -11.63 -13.73
N GLU A 99 -21.25 -11.52 -13.02
CA GLU A 99 -21.37 -10.59 -11.90
C GLU A 99 -20.42 -10.93 -10.76
N LEU A 100 -20.33 -12.21 -10.41
CA LEU A 100 -19.38 -12.70 -9.41
C LEU A 100 -17.93 -12.42 -9.83
N LEU A 101 -17.55 -12.72 -11.08
CA LEU A 101 -16.20 -12.44 -11.60
C LEU A 101 -15.85 -10.94 -11.59
N ASN A 102 -16.81 -10.06 -11.88
CA ASN A 102 -16.61 -8.62 -11.82
C ASN A 102 -16.40 -8.14 -10.38
N SER A 103 -17.15 -8.68 -9.42
CA SER A 103 -16.96 -8.35 -8.00
C SER A 103 -15.59 -8.82 -7.48
N ILE A 104 -15.15 -10.01 -7.89
CA ILE A 104 -13.82 -10.55 -7.54
C ILE A 104 -12.73 -9.64 -8.14
N ARG A 105 -12.85 -9.25 -9.41
CA ARG A 105 -11.91 -8.32 -10.06
C ARG A 105 -11.84 -6.95 -9.37
N ALA A 106 -12.97 -6.43 -8.90
CA ALA A 106 -13.00 -5.16 -8.16
C ALA A 106 -12.27 -5.27 -6.82
N ILE A 107 -12.39 -6.42 -6.14
CA ILE A 107 -11.68 -6.73 -4.90
C ILE A 107 -10.18 -6.89 -5.18
N GLU A 108 -9.79 -7.64 -6.22
CA GLU A 108 -8.39 -7.78 -6.65
C GLU A 108 -7.74 -6.42 -6.98
N GLY A 109 -8.45 -5.55 -7.68
CA GLY A 109 -7.99 -4.19 -7.97
C GLY A 109 -7.80 -3.35 -6.70
N SER A 110 -8.68 -3.51 -5.71
CA SER A 110 -8.55 -2.81 -4.42
C SER A 110 -7.40 -3.37 -3.58
N ILE A 111 -7.19 -4.69 -3.61
CA ILE A 111 -6.06 -5.35 -2.95
C ILE A 111 -4.72 -4.88 -3.54
N ALA A 112 -4.66 -4.55 -4.84
CA ALA A 112 -3.46 -4.00 -5.46
C ALA A 112 -3.12 -2.56 -5.02
N GLU A 113 -4.10 -1.78 -4.54
CA GLU A 113 -3.89 -0.42 -4.06
C GLU A 113 -3.58 -0.34 -2.55
N ILE A 114 -3.99 -1.35 -1.76
CA ILE A 114 -3.65 -1.47 -0.33
C ILE A 114 -2.12 -1.45 -0.06
N PRO A 115 -1.24 -2.15 -0.79
CA PRO A 115 0.20 -2.11 -0.50
C PRO A 115 0.81 -0.74 -0.79
N LYS A 116 0.30 0.01 -1.78
CA LYS A 116 0.74 1.39 -2.06
C LYS A 116 0.32 2.35 -0.96
N LEU A 117 -0.91 2.19 -0.45
CA LEU A 117 -1.38 2.96 0.70
C LEU A 117 -0.59 2.60 1.97
N THR A 118 -0.31 1.31 2.17
CA THR A 118 0.47 0.81 3.31
C THR A 118 1.88 1.36 3.28
N SER A 119 2.55 1.37 2.12
CA SER A 119 3.89 1.95 1.98
C SER A 119 3.87 3.46 2.20
N GLY A 120 2.85 4.18 1.69
CA GLY A 120 2.69 5.61 1.97
C GLY A 120 2.43 5.90 3.45
N CYS A 121 1.66 5.04 4.14
CA CYS A 121 1.45 5.14 5.58
C CYS A 121 2.73 4.87 6.37
N THR A 122 3.57 3.91 5.98
CA THR A 122 4.86 3.66 6.66
C THR A 122 5.83 4.82 6.46
N GLU A 123 5.96 5.35 5.24
CA GLU A 123 6.80 6.52 4.96
C GLU A 123 6.32 7.77 5.72
N PHE A 124 5.00 7.93 5.85
CA PHE A 124 4.42 9.01 6.64
C PHE A 124 4.73 8.85 8.14
N VAL A 125 4.61 7.64 8.68
CA VAL A 125 4.94 7.37 10.09
C VAL A 125 6.42 7.64 10.35
N ASP A 126 7.33 7.15 9.51
CA ASP A 126 8.77 7.40 9.64
C ASP A 126 9.09 8.90 9.58
N SER A 127 8.45 9.61 8.64
CA SER A 127 8.60 11.06 8.50
C SER A 127 8.03 11.82 9.71
N ALA A 128 6.89 11.38 10.23
CA ALA A 128 6.26 11.97 11.41
C ALA A 128 7.10 11.75 12.67
N GLU A 129 7.68 10.57 12.85
CA GLU A 129 8.61 10.27 13.95
C GLU A 129 9.84 11.18 13.89
N ASN A 130 10.45 11.35 12.71
CA ASN A 130 11.58 12.27 12.53
C ASN A 130 11.22 13.73 12.88
N ILE A 131 10.02 14.17 12.49
CA ILE A 131 9.52 15.52 12.83
C ILE A 131 9.28 15.65 14.34
N LEU A 132 8.74 14.61 14.99
CA LEU A 132 8.53 14.59 16.43
C LEU A 132 9.85 14.62 17.20
N GLU A 133 10.86 13.88 16.77
CA GLU A 133 12.21 13.91 17.35
C GLU A 133 12.85 15.29 17.22
N LYS A 134 12.79 15.89 16.02
CA LYS A 134 13.26 17.27 15.80
C LYS A 134 12.53 18.28 16.67
N ARG A 135 11.21 18.15 16.82
CA ARG A 135 10.42 19.02 17.71
C ARG A 135 10.81 18.83 19.16
N LYS A 136 11.00 17.60 19.63
CA LYS A 136 11.44 17.30 21.00
C LYS A 136 12.82 17.88 21.28
N MET A 137 13.75 17.76 20.32
CA MET A 137 15.08 18.36 20.41
C MET A 137 14.98 19.89 20.47
N ASN A 138 14.22 20.52 19.56
CA ASN A 138 14.01 21.97 19.57
C ASN A 138 13.34 22.45 20.86
N GLN A 139 12.38 21.71 21.40
CA GLN A 139 11.73 22.04 22.67
C GLN A 139 12.70 21.92 23.85
N THR A 140 13.61 20.96 23.82
CA THR A 140 14.66 20.82 24.84
C THR A 140 15.67 21.97 24.74
N VAL A 141 16.07 22.36 23.53
CA VAL A 141 16.92 23.54 23.31
C VAL A 141 16.20 24.80 23.78
N LEU A 142 14.92 24.97 23.46
CA LEU A 142 14.10 26.10 23.93
C LEU A 142 13.86 26.07 25.44
N ALA A 143 13.78 24.93 26.10
CA ALA A 143 13.68 24.88 27.56
C ALA A 143 15.00 25.31 28.21
N ASN A 144 16.13 24.91 27.63
CA ASN A 144 17.46 25.18 28.16
C ASN A 144 18.11 26.44 27.58
N HIS A 145 17.45 27.18 26.68
CA HIS A 145 18.04 28.30 25.94
C HIS A 145 18.58 29.40 26.87
N SER A 146 17.88 29.68 27.97
CA SER A 146 18.33 30.66 28.96
C SER A 146 19.64 30.23 29.59
N THR A 147 19.73 28.99 30.07
CA THR A 147 20.97 28.46 30.68
C THR A 147 22.14 28.38 29.70
N LEU A 148 21.86 28.13 28.41
CA LEU A 148 22.89 28.16 27.36
C LEU A 148 23.37 29.58 27.08
N LEU A 149 22.46 30.56 27.13
CA LEU A 149 22.78 31.96 26.95
C LEU A 149 23.60 32.48 28.13
N ASP A 150 23.22 32.15 29.37
CA ASP A 150 23.98 32.47 30.58
C ASP A 150 25.42 31.93 30.49
N LEU A 151 25.60 30.72 29.93
CA LEU A 151 26.92 30.14 29.72
C LEU A 151 27.74 30.90 28.67
N LEU A 152 27.09 31.37 27.60
CA LEU A 152 27.73 32.16 26.55
C LEU A 152 28.06 33.60 27.01
N GLU A 153 27.44 34.09 28.08
CA GLU A 153 27.74 35.41 28.65
C GLU A 153 28.98 35.43 29.54
N ILE A 154 29.46 34.27 30.02
CA ILE A 154 30.63 34.17 30.93
C ILE A 154 31.91 34.86 30.40
N PRO A 155 32.31 34.76 29.12
CA PRO A 155 33.50 35.45 28.61
C PRO A 155 33.35 36.97 28.66
N GLN A 156 32.15 37.48 28.37
CA GLN A 156 31.85 38.91 28.43
C GLN A 156 31.88 39.44 29.87
N LEU A 157 31.34 38.64 30.81
CA LEU A 157 31.43 38.93 32.24
C LEU A 157 32.88 38.89 32.72
N THR A 158 33.66 37.89 32.29
CA THR A 158 35.08 37.76 32.65
C THR A 158 35.87 38.98 32.17
N ASP A 159 35.71 39.40 30.92
CA ASP A 159 36.37 40.62 30.38
C ASP A 159 35.98 41.88 31.17
N THR A 160 34.70 41.98 31.54
CA THR A 160 34.20 43.11 32.35
C THR A 160 34.78 43.09 33.78
N CYS A 161 34.88 41.93 34.43
CA CYS A 161 35.50 41.78 35.75
C CYS A 161 36.99 42.16 35.72
N VAL A 162 37.73 41.73 34.68
CA VAL A 162 39.14 42.13 34.48
C VAL A 162 39.26 43.64 34.35
N ARG A 163 38.40 44.28 33.55
CA ARG A 163 38.43 45.74 33.33
C ARG A 163 38.05 46.54 34.57
N ASN A 164 37.15 46.01 35.41
CA ASN A 164 36.72 46.65 36.66
C ASN A 164 37.74 46.47 37.81
N GLY A 165 38.75 45.61 37.64
CA GLY A 165 39.77 45.33 38.67
C GLY A 165 39.37 44.27 39.70
N ASN A 166 38.25 43.58 39.45
CA ASN A 166 37.71 42.49 40.25
C ASN A 166 38.32 41.16 39.78
N TYR A 167 39.55 40.89 40.21
CA TYR A 167 40.34 39.76 39.71
C TYR A 167 39.94 38.43 40.35
N ASP A 168 39.48 38.44 41.61
CA ASP A 168 39.07 37.21 42.31
C ASP A 168 37.85 36.58 41.63
N GLU A 169 36.84 37.38 41.29
CA GLU A 169 35.66 36.90 40.55
C GLU A 169 36.01 36.42 39.13
N ALA A 170 36.98 37.06 38.46
CA ALA A 170 37.43 36.62 37.14
C ALA A 170 38.14 35.25 37.17
N LEU A 171 38.91 34.98 38.23
CA LEU A 171 39.58 33.68 38.43
C LEU A 171 38.58 32.57 38.83
N ASP A 172 37.55 32.90 39.60
CA ASP A 172 36.46 31.96 39.92
C ASP A 172 35.68 31.54 38.66
N LEU A 173 35.42 32.47 37.74
CA LEU A 173 34.79 32.19 36.45
C LEU A 173 35.66 31.28 35.56
N GLU A 174 36.99 31.47 35.56
CA GLU A 174 37.91 30.57 34.85
C GLU A 174 37.86 29.15 35.41
N ALA A 175 37.92 29.01 36.73
CA ALA A 175 37.86 27.72 37.40
C ALA A 175 36.52 27.00 37.14
N PHE A 176 35.42 27.76 37.03
CA PHE A 176 34.11 27.23 36.66
C PHE A 176 34.08 26.70 35.23
N VAL A 177 34.57 27.47 34.25
CA VAL A 177 34.62 27.05 32.84
C VAL A 177 35.59 25.87 32.63
N ALA A 178 36.70 25.83 33.38
CA ALA A 178 37.63 24.71 33.39
C ALA A 178 36.95 23.42 33.89
N LYS A 179 36.19 23.48 34.99
CA LYS A 179 35.38 22.34 35.48
C LYS A 179 34.33 21.91 34.45
N LEU A 180 33.64 22.86 33.82
CA LEU A 180 32.63 22.56 32.81
C LEU A 180 33.22 21.82 31.59
N THR A 181 34.42 22.21 31.17
CA THR A 181 35.15 21.56 30.06
C THR A 181 35.47 20.10 30.40
N THR A 182 35.84 19.81 31.65
CA THR A 182 36.10 18.42 32.10
C THR A 182 34.82 17.56 32.17
N MET A 183 33.67 18.17 32.46
CA MET A 183 32.38 17.47 32.54
C MET A 183 31.77 17.22 31.15
N HIS A 184 31.99 18.12 30.19
CA HIS A 184 31.39 18.05 28.85
C HIS A 184 32.41 18.25 27.72
N PRO A 185 33.36 17.31 27.52
CA PRO A 185 34.42 17.45 26.51
C PRO A 185 33.93 17.30 25.06
N LYS A 186 32.71 16.80 24.84
CA LYS A 186 32.17 16.50 23.49
C LYS A 186 31.54 17.72 22.81
N ILE A 187 31.39 18.85 23.49
CA ILE A 187 30.67 20.02 22.97
C ILE A 187 31.69 21.09 22.52
N PRO A 188 31.83 21.36 21.21
CA PRO A 188 32.85 22.28 20.69
C PRO A 188 32.66 23.72 21.16
N VAL A 189 31.42 24.13 21.45
CA VAL A 189 31.10 25.48 21.98
C VAL A 189 31.72 25.70 23.36
N ILE A 190 31.69 24.69 24.23
CA ILE A 190 32.28 24.77 25.58
C ILE A 190 33.81 24.85 25.49
N GLN A 191 34.41 24.16 24.50
CA GLN A 191 35.84 24.21 24.28
C GLN A 191 36.30 25.58 23.76
N ALA A 192 35.55 26.20 22.84
CA ALA A 192 35.80 27.56 22.39
C ALA A 192 35.69 28.57 23.55
N LEU A 193 34.66 28.43 24.39
CA LEU A 193 34.45 29.23 25.60
C LEU A 193 35.67 29.18 26.53
N ALA A 194 36.18 27.97 26.78
CA ALA A 194 37.34 27.77 27.65
C ALA A 194 38.62 28.39 27.08
N VAL A 195 38.81 28.36 25.76
CA VAL A 195 39.97 29.01 25.12
C VAL A 195 39.89 30.53 25.28
N GLU A 196 38.71 31.12 25.08
CA GLU A 196 38.52 32.57 25.18
C GLU A 196 38.72 33.09 26.61
N VAL A 197 38.19 32.39 27.62
CA VAL A 197 38.38 32.73 29.05
C VAL A 197 39.83 32.52 29.52
N ARG A 198 40.54 31.50 28.98
CA ARG A 198 41.98 31.34 29.24
C ARG A 198 42.81 32.47 28.64
N HIS A 199 42.44 32.97 27.46
CA HIS A 199 43.13 34.08 26.83
C HIS A 199 42.97 35.39 27.64
N THR A 200 41.76 35.67 28.13
CA THR A 200 41.52 36.86 28.96
C THR A 200 42.27 36.78 30.30
N THR A 201 42.29 35.61 30.96
CA THR A 201 43.05 35.42 32.20
C THR A 201 44.57 35.47 32.01
N GLN A 202 45.11 34.97 30.89
CA GLN A 202 46.53 35.15 30.56
C GLN A 202 46.89 36.62 30.35
N SER A 203 46.02 37.39 29.69
CA SER A 203 46.20 38.83 29.54
C SER A 203 46.15 39.55 30.90
N LEU A 204 45.19 39.22 31.76
CA LEU A 204 45.10 39.72 33.14
C LEU A 204 46.38 39.44 33.94
N LEU A 205 46.92 38.22 33.86
CA LEU A 205 48.14 37.84 34.55
C LEU A 205 49.32 38.69 34.07
N SER A 206 49.45 38.89 32.75
CA SER A 206 50.51 39.73 32.17
C SER A 206 50.40 41.19 32.63
N GLN A 207 49.18 41.73 32.73
CA GLN A 207 48.92 43.09 33.19
C GLN A 207 49.21 43.25 34.70
N LEU A 208 48.84 42.26 35.52
CA LEU A 208 49.17 42.23 36.95
C LEU A 208 50.67 42.12 37.19
N LEU A 209 51.38 41.27 36.45
CA LEU A 209 52.84 41.20 36.50
C LEU A 209 53.51 42.51 36.11
N GLN A 210 52.98 43.20 35.09
CA GLN A 210 53.48 44.51 34.69
C GLN A 210 53.21 45.58 35.76
N LYS A 211 52.02 45.58 36.37
CA LYS A 211 51.66 46.47 37.49
C LYS A 211 52.51 46.21 38.74
N LEU A 212 52.76 44.95 39.08
CA LEU A 212 53.67 44.57 40.16
C LEU A 212 55.10 45.02 39.85
N LYS A 213 55.60 44.76 38.64
CA LYS A 213 56.95 45.19 38.23
C LYS A 213 57.11 46.72 38.24
N SER A 214 56.08 47.48 37.86
CA SER A 214 56.10 48.95 37.98
C SER A 214 56.02 49.43 39.44
N ASN A 215 55.20 48.79 40.28
CA ASN A 215 55.07 49.17 41.69
C ASN A 215 56.28 48.76 42.53
N LEU A 216 57.01 47.70 42.16
CA LEU A 216 58.29 47.35 42.77
C LEU A 216 59.35 48.45 42.55
N THR A 217 59.24 49.27 41.50
CA THR A 217 60.15 50.44 41.35
C THR A 217 59.75 51.64 42.22
N PHE A 218 58.48 51.74 42.66
CA PHE A 218 57.97 52.87 43.45
C PHE A 218 57.85 52.57 44.96
N SER A 219 57.82 51.30 45.38
CA SER A 219 57.65 50.89 46.79
C SER A 219 58.79 50.06 47.38
N CYS A 220 59.91 49.87 46.65
CA CYS A 220 61.10 49.15 47.14
C CYS A 220 62.01 49.98 48.08
N GLN A 221 61.43 50.85 48.91
CA GLN A 221 62.12 51.30 50.13
C GLN A 221 61.52 50.72 51.42
N SER A 222 60.36 50.05 51.38
CA SER A 222 59.71 49.62 52.64
C SER A 222 59.10 48.21 52.67
N VAL A 223 59.06 47.44 51.58
CA VAL A 223 58.30 46.15 51.54
C VAL A 223 59.17 44.89 51.32
N SER A 224 60.49 45.03 51.20
CA SER A 224 61.42 43.88 51.11
C SER A 224 61.49 43.02 52.38
N ALA A 225 60.93 43.48 53.51
CA ALA A 225 60.89 42.70 54.75
C ALA A 225 59.72 41.70 54.81
N SER A 226 58.61 41.94 54.10
CA SER A 226 57.38 41.14 54.28
C SER A 226 57.18 40.05 53.22
N LEU A 227 57.86 40.16 52.06
CA LEU A 227 57.80 39.16 50.99
C LEU A 227 58.78 37.99 51.16
N GLY A 228 59.71 38.07 52.13
CA GLY A 228 60.66 36.99 52.42
C GLY A 228 60.03 35.71 52.98
N ILE A 229 58.77 35.75 53.41
CA ILE A 229 58.07 34.59 54.01
C ILE A 229 57.19 33.84 53.01
N TYR A 230 56.77 34.45 51.88
CA TYR A 230 55.90 33.79 50.90
C TYR A 230 56.65 33.11 49.74
N ALA A 231 57.95 33.38 49.56
CA ALA A 231 58.75 32.81 48.48
C ALA A 231 59.00 31.29 48.60
N GLU A 232 58.82 30.68 49.78
CA GLU A 232 59.00 29.23 49.93
C GLU A 232 57.80 28.40 49.42
N LEU A 233 56.60 28.99 49.30
CA LEU A 233 55.41 28.24 48.86
C LEU A 233 55.27 28.12 47.34
N GLU A 234 55.88 29.04 46.56
CA GLU A 234 55.85 28.99 45.09
C GLU A 234 56.71 27.86 44.52
N PHE A 235 57.84 27.53 45.16
CA PHE A 235 58.73 26.48 44.68
C PHE A 235 58.11 25.09 44.75
N SER A 236 57.20 24.83 45.71
CA SER A 236 56.58 23.50 45.85
C SER A 236 55.39 23.25 44.90
N MET A 237 54.75 24.30 44.36
CA MET A 237 53.62 24.15 43.42
C MET A 237 54.06 23.99 41.97
N ASN A 238 55.21 24.57 41.60
CA ASN A 238 55.69 24.54 40.21
C ASN A 238 56.23 23.16 39.78
N MET A 239 56.55 22.26 40.72
CA MET A 239 56.99 20.89 40.39
C MET A 239 55.83 19.92 40.12
N LYS A 240 54.62 20.18 40.63
CA LYS A 240 53.46 19.28 40.41
C LYS A 240 52.76 19.52 39.06
N CYS A 241 52.86 20.71 38.49
CA CYS A 241 52.26 21.01 37.18
C CYS A 241 53.06 20.39 36.02
N ALA A 242 54.38 20.25 36.14
CA ALA A 242 55.22 19.67 35.09
C ALA A 242 55.01 18.14 34.87
N PHE A 243 54.35 17.44 35.81
CA PHE A 243 54.11 15.99 35.67
C PHE A 243 52.79 15.65 34.99
N ARG A 244 51.83 16.58 34.87
CA ARG A 244 50.51 16.30 34.27
C ARG A 244 50.44 16.57 32.76
N ASP A 245 51.37 17.33 32.20
CA ASP A 245 51.41 17.63 30.76
C ASP A 245 52.08 16.57 29.88
N ARG A 246 52.67 15.51 30.46
CA ARG A 246 53.38 14.47 29.69
C ARG A 246 52.58 13.19 29.43
N SER A 247 51.30 13.14 29.83
CA SER A 247 50.44 11.96 29.61
C SER A 247 49.54 12.03 28.37
N ASP A 248 49.57 13.14 27.61
CA ASP A 248 48.66 13.34 26.46
C ASP A 248 49.36 13.42 25.08
N GLN A 249 50.62 12.99 25.00
CA GLN A 249 51.25 12.69 23.72
C GLN A 249 51.67 11.22 23.69
N GLY A 250 50.77 10.38 23.21
CA GLY A 250 51.09 9.04 22.76
C GLY A 250 52.11 9.11 21.63
N ILE A 251 53.37 8.85 21.96
CA ILE A 251 54.40 8.46 21.00
C ILE A 251 54.83 7.05 21.39
N SER A 252 54.39 6.09 20.58
CA SER A 252 55.06 4.81 20.41
C SER A 252 56.50 5.07 19.98
N GLY A 253 57.48 4.61 20.74
CA GLY A 253 58.88 4.57 20.30
C GLY A 253 59.89 4.74 21.42
N ASP A 254 60.51 3.61 21.77
CA ASP A 254 61.85 3.43 22.33
C ASP A 254 62.24 4.14 23.64
N TYR A 255 62.27 3.29 24.66
CA TYR A 255 62.92 3.47 25.94
C TYR A 255 64.44 3.68 25.77
N GLN A 256 64.95 4.84 26.17
CA GLN A 256 66.30 4.89 26.72
C GLN A 256 66.41 5.88 27.88
N PHE A 257 66.50 5.29 29.07
CA PHE A 257 66.86 5.87 30.35
C PHE A 257 68.09 6.79 30.24
N LEU A 258 67.98 8.05 30.66
CA LEU A 258 69.13 8.83 31.12
C LEU A 258 68.84 9.39 32.51
N ARG A 259 69.54 8.77 33.46
CA ARG A 259 69.59 9.02 34.89
C ARG A 259 70.47 10.26 35.12
N CYS A 260 69.90 11.40 35.52
CA CYS A 260 70.71 12.51 36.04
C CYS A 260 71.07 12.24 37.50
N ARG A 261 72.38 12.08 37.72
CA ARG A 261 73.08 11.95 39.00
C ARG A 261 73.55 13.35 39.41
N GLU A 262 73.44 13.61 40.70
CA GLU A 262 73.75 14.85 41.43
C GLU A 262 75.11 15.47 41.10
N ALA A 263 75.16 16.81 41.08
CA ALA A 263 76.24 17.66 41.58
C ALA A 263 75.68 19.05 41.91
#